data_AF-A0A967GK00-F1
#
_entry.id   AF-A0A967GK00-F1
#
_cell.length_a   1.000
_cell.length_b   1.000
_cell.length_c   1.000
_cell.angle_alpha   90.00
_cell.angle_beta   90.00
_cell.angle_gamma   90.00
#
_symmetry.space_group_name_H-M   'P 1'
#
loop_
_entity.id
_entity.type
_entity.pdbx_description
1 polymer ?
#
loop_
_entity_poly.entity_id
_entity_poly.type
_entity_poly.pdbx_seq_one_letter_code
_entity_poly.pdbx_strand_id
1 'polypeptide(L)'
;MNSTLLDSDPIQEVSGRRAIVHRAALEGELREIAELDLPKGEQRARTLAVLRAALDHGRGEVEKRFLSGEADGHATVRANCFLIDQILRVVFDHVTQR
;
A
#
# COMPACT_ATOMS: atom_id res chain seq x y z
N MET A 1 -18.53 -35.22 -19.75
CA MET A 1 -17.68 -34.83 -18.61
C MET A 1 -16.74 -33.74 -19.09
N ASN A 2 -17.25 -32.51 -19.28
CA ASN A 2 -16.45 -31.44 -19.86
C ASN A 2 -15.73 -30.64 -18.76
N SER A 3 -14.42 -30.85 -18.75
CA SER A 3 -13.39 -30.02 -18.16
C SER A 3 -13.66 -28.53 -18.41
N THR A 4 -14.14 -27.84 -17.38
CA THR A 4 -14.17 -26.36 -17.31
C THR A 4 -13.65 -25.91 -15.93
N LEU A 5 -12.65 -26.62 -15.40
CA LEU A 5 -12.05 -26.34 -14.07
C LEU A 5 -10.74 -25.52 -14.15
N LEU A 6 -10.42 -24.94 -15.31
CA LEU A 6 -9.24 -24.10 -15.48
C LEU A 6 -9.50 -22.87 -16.37
N ASP A 7 -10.74 -22.36 -16.41
CA ASP A 7 -10.89 -20.93 -16.70
C ASP A 7 -10.47 -20.21 -15.41
N SER A 8 -9.16 -19.99 -15.32
CA SER A 8 -8.59 -19.18 -14.26
C SER A 8 -9.19 -17.80 -14.48
N ASP A 9 -10.03 -17.33 -13.56
CA ASP A 9 -10.50 -15.94 -13.57
C ASP A 9 -9.29 -15.06 -13.91
N PRO A 10 -9.32 -14.28 -15.01
CA PRO A 10 -8.19 -13.47 -15.40
C PRO A 10 -7.76 -12.67 -14.19
N ILE A 11 -6.46 -12.69 -13.85
CA ILE A 11 -5.92 -12.06 -12.63
C ILE A 11 -6.53 -10.68 -12.50
N GLN A 12 -7.51 -10.56 -11.59
CA GLN A 12 -8.30 -9.35 -11.53
C GLN A 12 -7.43 -8.27 -10.92
N GLU A 13 -7.05 -7.32 -11.76
CA GLU A 13 -6.18 -6.22 -11.41
C GLU A 13 -6.78 -5.38 -10.27
N VAL A 14 -5.93 -4.94 -9.33
CA VAL A 14 -6.38 -4.05 -8.25
C VAL A 14 -6.75 -2.70 -8.86
N SER A 15 -8.04 -2.39 -8.91
CA SER A 15 -8.54 -1.11 -9.44
C SER A 15 -8.19 0.04 -8.51
N GLY A 16 -8.04 1.25 -9.07
CA GLY A 16 -7.85 2.46 -8.26
C GLY A 16 -6.67 2.40 -7.28
N ARG A 17 -5.54 1.80 -7.69
CA ARG A 17 -4.33 1.59 -6.84
C ARG A 17 -3.88 2.84 -6.09
N ARG A 18 -3.90 4.00 -6.77
CA ARG A 18 -3.50 5.30 -6.19
C ARG A 18 -4.38 5.75 -5.03
N ALA A 19 -5.64 5.32 -4.99
CA ALA A 19 -6.52 5.61 -3.87
C ALA A 19 -6.16 4.74 -2.65
N ILE A 20 -5.67 3.52 -2.85
CA ILE A 20 -5.17 2.65 -1.77
C ILE A 20 -3.85 3.19 -1.22
N VAL A 21 -2.89 3.46 -2.10
CA VAL A 21 -1.60 4.05 -1.70
C VAL A 21 -0.96 4.79 -2.88
N HIS A 22 -0.52 6.02 -2.63
CA HIS A 22 0.17 6.84 -3.61
C HIS A 22 1.69 6.79 -3.38
N ARG A 23 2.34 5.72 -3.85
CA ARG A 23 3.77 5.44 -3.59
C ARG A 23 4.70 6.64 -3.81
N ALA A 24 4.60 7.30 -4.96
CA ALA A 24 5.48 8.42 -5.29
C ALA A 24 5.32 9.65 -4.35
N ALA A 25 4.13 9.83 -3.77
CA ALA A 25 3.90 10.90 -2.81
C ALA A 25 4.51 10.51 -1.46
N LEU A 26 4.28 9.27 -1.03
CA LEU A 26 4.87 8.71 0.18
C LEU A 26 6.40 8.77 0.15
N GLU A 27 7.03 8.42 -0.97
CA GLU A 27 8.49 8.54 -1.17
C GLU A 27 8.95 10.01 -1.15
N GLY A 28 8.12 10.96 -1.59
CA GLY A 28 8.37 12.39 -1.45
C GLY A 28 8.41 12.82 0.01
N GLU A 29 7.36 12.51 0.76
CA GLU A 29 7.25 12.85 2.20
C GLU A 29 8.40 12.25 3.01
N LEU A 30 8.79 11.00 2.73
CA LEU A 30 9.91 10.36 3.41
C LEU A 30 11.27 10.98 3.08
N ARG A 31 11.45 11.50 1.85
CA ARG A 31 12.65 12.25 1.47
C ARG A 31 12.70 13.60 2.16
N GLU A 32 11.58 14.31 2.24
CA GLU A 32 11.50 15.57 2.99
C GLU A 32 11.90 15.37 4.46
N ILE A 33 11.38 14.34 5.13
CA ILE A 33 11.79 13.99 6.49
C ILE A 33 13.30 13.69 6.58
N ALA A 34 13.84 13.05 5.55
CA ALA A 34 15.25 12.68 5.49
C ALA A 34 16.20 13.89 5.38
N GLU A 35 15.75 14.96 4.72
CA GLU A 35 16.48 16.21 4.52
C GLU A 35 16.43 17.15 5.73
N LEU A 36 15.51 16.92 6.67
CA LEU A 36 15.44 17.70 7.91
C LEU A 36 16.65 17.41 8.82
N ASP A 37 17.23 18.47 9.38
CA ASP A 37 18.26 18.39 10.42
C ASP A 37 17.62 18.06 11.78
N LEU A 38 17.27 16.79 11.96
CA LEU A 38 16.65 16.25 13.16
C LEU A 38 17.54 15.21 13.84
N PRO A 39 17.45 15.06 15.17
CA PRO A 39 18.01 13.90 15.86
C PRO A 39 17.49 12.59 15.23
N LYS A 40 18.36 11.60 15.07
CA LYS A 40 18.03 10.31 14.41
C LYS A 40 16.77 9.64 14.96
N GLY A 41 16.57 9.70 16.28
CA GLY A 41 15.39 9.13 16.94
C GLY A 41 14.09 9.82 16.52
N GLU A 42 14.10 11.14 16.40
CA GLU A 42 12.95 11.92 15.96
C GLU A 42 12.64 11.69 14.48
N GLN A 43 13.68 11.68 13.65
CA GLN A 43 13.53 11.41 12.22
C GLN A 43 12.91 10.02 11.96
N ARG A 44 13.35 9.00 12.71
CA ARG A 44 12.75 7.65 12.68
C ARG A 44 11.30 7.67 13.13
N ALA A 45 10.97 8.38 14.21
CA ALA A 45 9.59 8.47 14.70
C ALA A 45 8.66 9.10 13.65
N ARG A 46 9.08 10.19 13.00
CA ARG A 46 8.32 10.85 11.93
C ARG A 46 8.14 9.94 10.71
N THR A 47 9.22 9.25 10.29
CA THR A 47 9.17 8.26 9.20
C THR A 47 8.13 7.17 9.49
N LEU A 48 8.16 6.61 10.70
CA LEU A 48 7.20 5.57 11.11
C LEU A 48 5.77 6.10 11.17
N ALA A 49 5.57 7.34 11.61
CA ALA A 49 4.24 7.96 11.64
C ALA A 49 3.63 8.08 10.24
N VAL A 50 4.41 8.54 9.26
CA VAL A 50 3.99 8.64 7.85
C VAL A 50 3.66 7.27 7.26
N LEU A 51 4.51 6.27 7.46
CA LEU A 51 4.25 4.90 7.00
C LEU A 51 2.99 4.29 7.63
N ARG A 52 2.76 4.56 8.93
CA ARG A 52 1.56 4.10 9.63
C ARG A 52 0.30 4.76 9.07
N ALA A 53 0.33 6.06 8.84
CA ALA A 53 -0.78 6.79 8.25
C ALA A 53 -1.13 6.25 6.86
N ALA A 54 -0.13 5.95 6.02
CA ALA A 54 -0.34 5.35 4.70
C ALA A 54 -0.97 3.94 4.79
N LEU A 55 -0.53 3.12 5.74
CA LEU A 55 -1.13 1.80 6.00
C LEU A 55 -2.58 1.90 6.47
N ASP A 56 -2.86 2.80 7.41
CA ASP A 56 -4.21 2.99 7.96
C ASP A 56 -5.16 3.52 6.88
N HIS A 57 -4.72 4.51 6.09
CA HIS A 57 -5.47 5.02 4.93
C HIS A 57 -5.79 3.92 3.92
N GLY A 58 -4.77 3.16 3.49
CA GLY A 58 -4.96 2.11 2.49
C GLY A 58 -5.90 1.01 2.97
N ARG A 59 -5.81 0.61 4.24
CA ARG A 59 -6.75 -0.35 4.85
C ARG A 59 -8.17 0.19 4.90
N GLY A 60 -8.34 1.46 5.28
CA GLY A 60 -9.65 2.12 5.29
C GLY A 60 -10.30 2.16 3.91
N GLU A 61 -9.53 2.44 2.85
CA GLU A 61 -10.06 2.41 1.48
C GLU A 61 -10.42 0.99 1.03
N VAL A 62 -9.65 -0.03 1.42
CA VAL A 62 -9.98 -1.43 1.11
C VAL A 62 -11.24 -1.88 1.85
N GLU A 63 -11.35 -1.55 3.13
CA GLU A 63 -12.54 -1.82 3.95
C GLU A 63 -13.78 -1.13 3.37
N LYS A 64 -13.67 0.15 3.01
CA LYS A 64 -14.75 0.92 2.38
C LYS A 64 -15.27 0.26 1.10
N ARG A 65 -14.39 -0.24 0.23
CA ARG A 65 -14.78 -0.93 -1.01
C ARG A 65 -15.49 -2.25 -0.74
N PHE A 66 -15.03 -2.99 0.26
CA PHE A 66 -15.67 -4.24 0.66
C PHE A 66 -17.08 -3.98 1.23
N LEU A 67 -17.20 -3.02 2.16
CA LEU A 67 -18.48 -2.69 2.81
C LEU A 67 -19.51 -2.06 1.86
N SER A 68 -19.05 -1.35 0.82
CA SER A 68 -19.93 -0.78 -0.23
C SER A 68 -20.37 -1.80 -1.28
N GLY A 69 -19.84 -3.03 -1.25
CA GLY A 69 -20.11 -4.05 -2.27
C GLY A 69 -19.38 -3.84 -3.60
N GLU A 70 -18.48 -2.86 -3.67
CA GLU A 70 -17.63 -2.59 -4.85
C GLU A 70 -16.54 -3.66 -5.04
N ALA A 71 -16.19 -4.39 -3.98
CA ALA A 71 -15.19 -5.45 -3.99
C ALA A 71 -15.68 -6.70 -3.27
N ASP A 72 -15.40 -7.87 -3.84
CA ASP A 72 -15.59 -9.17 -3.18
C ASP A 72 -14.40 -9.53 -2.28
N GLY A 73 -14.46 -10.71 -1.65
CA GLY A 73 -13.38 -11.19 -0.78
C GLY A 73 -12.05 -11.36 -1.51
N HIS A 74 -12.06 -11.85 -2.75
CA HIS A 74 -10.84 -12.05 -3.53
C HIS A 74 -10.17 -10.73 -3.91
N ALA A 75 -10.95 -9.76 -4.37
CA ALA A 75 -10.48 -8.41 -4.65
C ALA A 75 -9.94 -7.71 -3.40
N THR A 76 -10.59 -7.90 -2.26
CA THR A 76 -10.17 -7.36 -0.95
C THR A 76 -8.82 -7.90 -0.51
N VAL A 77 -8.60 -9.22 -0.62
CA VAL A 77 -7.29 -9.83 -0.31
C VAL A 77 -6.21 -9.30 -1.25
N ARG A 78 -6.47 -9.27 -2.56
CA ARG A 78 -5.52 -8.74 -3.55
C ARG A 78 -5.15 -7.28 -3.25
N ALA A 79 -6.12 -6.45 -2.91
CA ALA A 79 -5.89 -5.05 -2.57
C ALA A 79 -5.03 -4.87 -1.31
N ASN A 80 -5.26 -5.70 -0.28
CA ASN A 80 -4.40 -5.71 0.92
C ASN A 80 -2.98 -6.20 0.61
N CYS A 81 -2.81 -7.26 -0.19
CA CYS A 81 -1.49 -7.72 -0.63
C CYS A 81 -0.74 -6.63 -1.40
N PHE A 82 -1.44 -5.95 -2.32
CA PHE A 82 -0.89 -4.81 -3.05
C PHE A 82 -0.43 -3.70 -2.09
N LEU A 83 -1.27 -3.29 -1.14
CA LEU A 83 -0.90 -2.27 -0.14
C LEU A 83 0.39 -2.65 0.60
N ILE A 84 0.49 -3.88 1.11
CA ILE A 84 1.67 -4.34 1.84
C ILE A 84 2.92 -4.35 0.95
N ASP A 85 2.82 -4.85 -0.29
CA ASP A 85 3.95 -4.83 -1.24
C ASP A 85 4.48 -3.40 -1.47
N GLN A 86 3.58 -2.43 -1.67
CA GLN A 86 3.98 -1.04 -1.87
C GLN A 86 4.65 -0.45 -0.63
N ILE A 87 4.13 -0.71 0.58
CA ILE A 87 4.74 -0.23 1.82
C ILE A 87 6.13 -0.85 2.02
N LEU A 88 6.29 -2.15 1.78
CA LEU A 88 7.59 -2.81 1.87
C LEU A 88 8.59 -2.23 0.87
N ARG A 89 8.15 -1.95 -0.36
CA ARG A 89 9.00 -1.32 -1.39
C ARG A 89 9.46 0.07 -0.97
N VAL A 90 8.57 0.91 -0.46
CA VAL A 90 8.91 2.25 0.04
C VAL A 90 9.88 2.17 1.21
N VAL A 91 9.65 1.27 2.17
CA VAL A 91 10.56 1.07 3.29
C VAL A 91 11.93 0.63 2.80
N PHE A 92 12.00 -0.33 1.87
CA PHE A 92 13.23 -0.81 1.28
C PHE A 92 14.00 0.30 0.57
N ASP A 93 13.34 1.05 -0.31
CA ASP A 93 13.95 2.17 -1.03
C ASP A 93 14.43 3.24 -0.04
N HIS A 94 13.64 3.55 0.98
CA HIS A 94 14.02 4.50 2.03
C HIS A 94 15.24 4.07 2.84
N VAL A 95 15.47 2.78 3.08
CA VAL A 95 16.66 2.34 3.85
C VAL A 95 17.88 2.05 2.97
N THR A 96 17.72 1.89 1.66
CA THR A 96 18.81 1.54 0.72
C THR A 96 19.28 2.70 -0.15
N GLN A 97 18.42 3.67 -0.44
CA GLN A 97 18.73 4.84 -1.27
C GLN A 97 19.04 6.10 -0.44
N ARG A 98 19.18 5.94 0.89
CA ARG A 98 19.66 6.98 1.83
C ARG A 98 21.14 6.83 2.11
#